data_AF-A0A938FPH3-F1
#
_entry.id   AF-A0A938FPH3-F1
#
_cell.length_a   1.000
_cell.length_b   1.000
_cell.length_c   1.000
_cell.angle_alpha   90.00
_cell.angle_beta   90.00
_cell.angle_gamma   90.00
#
_symmetry.space_group_name_H-M   'P 1'
#
loop_
_entity.id
_entity.type
_entity.pdbx_description
1 polymer ?
#
loop_
_entity_poly.entity_id
_entity_poly.type
_entity_poly.pdbx_seq_one_letter_code
_entity_poly.pdbx_strand_id
1 'polypeptide(L)'
;MFRNLISLLFGIAIGISGVFLHNAYRPFGLIISSFALILATYLLRQMYRTRSSFLFFAFGWLFVVVRGASTGNGGELLVEGNGYGTFLLLGGIVWLLIASARTSKID
;
A
#
# COMPACT_ATOMS: atom_id res chain seq x y z
N MET A 1 14.68 14.85 -4.35
CA MET A 1 15.11 13.80 -3.41
C MET A 1 14.25 13.76 -2.14
N PHE A 2 14.15 14.84 -1.37
CA PHE A 2 13.36 14.86 -0.11
C PHE A 2 11.89 14.45 -0.26
N ARG A 3 11.19 14.91 -1.32
CA ARG A 3 9.80 14.53 -1.62
C ARG A 3 9.62 13.01 -1.84
N ASN A 4 10.58 12.38 -2.52
CA ASN A 4 10.55 10.95 -2.79
C ASN A 4 10.74 10.15 -1.50
N LEU A 5 11.62 10.60 -0.61
CA LEU A 5 11.81 9.99 0.71
C LEU A 5 10.53 10.07 1.56
N ILE A 6 9.88 11.24 1.59
CA ILE A 6 8.59 11.39 2.29
C ILE A 6 7.54 10.45 1.68
N SER A 7 7.49 10.38 0.35
CA SER A 7 6.54 9.50 -0.35
C SER A 7 6.77 8.02 0.01
N LEU A 8 8.03 7.58 0.06
CA LEU A 8 8.42 6.24 0.48
C LEU A 8 7.98 5.95 1.92
N LEU A 9 8.31 6.83 2.86
CA LEU A 9 7.94 6.69 4.27
C LEU A 9 6.41 6.66 4.45
N PHE A 10 5.69 7.48 3.68
CA PHE A 10 4.24 7.49 3.69
C PHE A 10 3.67 6.16 3.16
N GLY A 11 4.24 5.61 2.09
CA GLY A 11 3.89 4.27 1.58
C GLY A 11 4.12 3.17 2.62
N ILE A 12 5.26 3.22 3.32
CA ILE A 12 5.57 2.30 4.43
C ILE A 12 4.52 2.41 5.54
N ALA A 13 4.17 3.62 5.98
CA ALA A 13 3.19 3.81 7.05
C ALA A 13 1.80 3.26 6.68
N ILE A 14 1.34 3.50 5.45
CA ILE A 14 0.09 2.95 4.94
C ILE A 14 0.17 1.42 4.81
N GLY A 15 1.31 0.89 4.36
CA GLY A 15 1.55 -0.56 4.29
C GLY A 15 1.48 -1.23 5.65
N ILE A 16 2.15 -0.67 6.66
CA ILE A 16 2.13 -1.18 8.05
C ILE A 16 0.68 -1.20 8.54
N SER A 17 -0.02 -0.07 8.39
CA SER A 17 -1.41 0.06 8.81
C SER A 17 -2.30 -0.98 8.11
N GLY A 18 -2.12 -1.20 6.81
CA GLY A 18 -2.87 -2.20 6.05
C GLY A 18 -2.62 -3.63 6.52
N VAL A 19 -1.35 -4.00 6.74
CA VAL A 19 -0.97 -5.34 7.23
C VAL A 19 -1.57 -5.62 8.61
N PHE A 20 -1.58 -4.67 9.53
CA PHE A 20 -2.18 -4.90 10.84
C PHE A 20 -3.72 -4.90 10.80
N LEU A 21 -4.35 -4.02 10.03
CA LEU A 21 -5.81 -3.89 10.05
C LEU A 21 -6.54 -4.94 9.22
N HIS A 22 -6.01 -5.37 8.07
CA HIS A 22 -6.79 -6.12 7.08
C HIS A 22 -7.45 -7.39 7.63
N ASN A 23 -6.77 -8.05 8.58
CA ASN A 23 -7.19 -9.32 9.16
C ASN A 23 -7.75 -9.21 10.58
N ALA A 24 -7.52 -8.08 11.28
CA ALA A 24 -7.89 -7.90 12.68
C ALA A 24 -9.41 -7.87 12.92
N TYR A 25 -10.16 -7.19 12.03
CA TYR A 25 -11.62 -7.05 12.14
C TYR A 25 -12.31 -7.37 10.81
N ARG A 26 -12.47 -8.66 10.49
CA ARG A 26 -13.10 -9.07 9.22
C ARG A 26 -14.60 -8.70 9.21
N PRO A 27 -15.15 -8.11 8.12
CA PRO A 27 -14.49 -7.67 6.88
C PRO A 27 -14.02 -6.20 6.91
N PHE A 28 -14.38 -5.43 7.95
CA PHE A 28 -14.12 -3.99 8.03
C PHE A 28 -12.64 -3.60 7.94
N GLY A 29 -11.74 -4.41 8.48
CA GLY A 29 -10.29 -4.19 8.41
C GLY A 29 -9.77 -4.14 6.98
N LEU A 30 -10.27 -5.02 6.11
CA LEU A 30 -9.92 -5.03 4.69
C LEU A 30 -10.48 -3.79 3.97
N ILE A 31 -11.71 -3.40 4.30
CA ILE A 31 -12.35 -2.20 3.72
C ILE A 31 -11.56 -0.95 4.10
N ILE A 32 -11.22 -0.79 5.39
CA ILE A 32 -10.49 0.38 5.90
C ILE A 32 -9.08 0.43 5.33
N SER A 33 -8.37 -0.70 5.27
CA SER A 33 -7.02 -0.76 4.68
C SER A 33 -7.03 -0.42 3.18
N SER A 34 -8.01 -0.91 2.44
CA SER A 34 -8.20 -0.58 1.02
C SER A 34 -8.53 0.90 0.83
N PHE A 35 -9.44 1.44 1.65
CA PHE A 35 -9.80 2.87 1.62
C PHE A 35 -8.60 3.76 1.96
N ALA A 36 -7.79 3.38 2.95
CA ALA A 36 -6.57 4.10 3.31
C ALA A 36 -5.57 4.14 2.15
N LEU A 37 -5.38 3.04 1.40
CA LEU A 37 -4.54 3.02 0.22
C LEU A 37 -5.09 3.94 -0.89
N ILE A 38 -6.40 3.89 -1.16
CA ILE A 38 -7.06 4.76 -2.14
C ILE A 38 -6.85 6.24 -1.76
N LEU A 39 -7.17 6.60 -0.53
CA LEU A 39 -7.04 7.96 -0.03
C LEU A 39 -5.57 8.43 -0.06
N ALA A 40 -4.63 7.59 0.36
CA ALA A 40 -3.21 7.92 0.34
C ALA A 40 -2.70 8.19 -1.09
N THR A 41 -3.08 7.37 -2.07
CA THR A 41 -2.72 7.62 -3.47
C THR A 41 -3.32 8.91 -4.03
N TYR A 42 -4.56 9.25 -3.62
CA TYR A 42 -5.19 10.51 -3.98
C TYR A 42 -4.45 11.71 -3.38
N LEU A 43 -4.15 11.68 -2.08
CA LEU A 43 -3.43 12.74 -1.37
C LEU A 43 -2.03 12.94 -1.95
N LEU A 44 -1.30 11.85 -2.20
CA LEU A 44 0.03 11.90 -2.79
C LEU A 44 0.03 12.55 -4.17
N ARG A 45 -0.96 12.18 -5.00
CA ARG A 45 -1.14 12.77 -6.33
C ARG A 45 -1.39 14.27 -6.23
N GLN A 46 -2.25 14.72 -5.31
CA GLN A 46 -2.56 16.14 -5.16
C GLN A 46 -1.37 16.94 -4.62
N MET A 47 -0.56 16.35 -3.73
CA MET A 47 0.57 17.01 -3.10
C MET A 47 1.79 17.17 -4.02
N TYR A 48 2.14 16.14 -4.82
CA TYR A 48 3.38 16.15 -5.59
C TYR A 48 3.23 16.10 -7.10
N ARG A 49 2.10 15.60 -7.64
CA ARG A 49 1.81 15.51 -9.09
C ARG A 49 2.98 15.00 -9.96
N THR A 50 3.81 14.10 -9.44
CA THR A 50 5.01 13.60 -10.12
C THR A 50 5.04 12.07 -10.07
N ARG A 51 5.43 11.45 -11.19
CA ARG A 51 5.53 9.98 -11.27
C ARG A 51 6.58 9.40 -10.31
N SER A 52 7.72 10.06 -10.11
CA SER A 52 8.75 9.56 -9.21
C SER A 52 8.24 9.41 -7.77
N SER A 53 7.60 10.44 -7.20
CA SER A 53 7.02 10.36 -5.85
C SER A 53 6.02 9.22 -5.72
N PHE A 54 5.17 9.01 -6.74
CA PHE A 54 4.24 7.88 -6.76
C PHE A 54 4.95 6.52 -6.72
N LEU A 55 6.00 6.34 -7.53
CA LEU A 55 6.76 5.09 -7.53
C LEU A 55 7.39 4.79 -6.17
N PHE A 56 7.99 5.79 -5.52
CA PHE A 56 8.56 5.63 -4.19
C PHE A 56 7.50 5.25 -3.14
N PHE A 57 6.31 5.87 -3.19
CA PHE A 57 5.20 5.47 -2.34
C PHE A 57 4.76 4.01 -2.59
N ALA A 58 4.57 3.64 -3.86
CA ALA A 58 4.18 2.28 -4.23
C ALA A 58 5.22 1.24 -3.77
N PHE A 59 6.51 1.53 -3.91
CA PHE A 59 7.58 0.68 -3.39
C PHE A 59 7.53 0.53 -1.88
N GLY A 60 7.29 1.62 -1.14
CA GLY A 60 7.20 1.58 0.33
C GLY A 60 6.05 0.70 0.80
N TRP A 61 4.88 0.85 0.18
CA TRP A 61 3.72 0.00 0.50
C TRP A 61 3.98 -1.47 0.14
N LEU A 62 4.47 -1.74 -1.07
CA LEU A 62 4.69 -3.10 -1.57
C LEU A 62 5.75 -3.82 -0.73
N PHE A 63 6.83 -3.14 -0.36
CA PHE A 63 7.87 -3.70 0.51
C PHE A 63 7.28 -4.20 1.84
N VAL A 64 6.44 -3.40 2.50
CA VAL A 64 5.84 -3.79 3.78
C VAL A 64 4.85 -4.93 3.62
N VAL A 65 3.99 -4.89 2.62
CA VAL A 65 2.96 -5.92 2.41
C VAL A 65 3.60 -7.26 2.03
N VAL A 66 4.61 -7.26 1.15
CA VAL A 66 5.37 -8.47 0.81
C VAL A 66 6.15 -8.98 2.04
N ARG A 67 6.72 -8.09 2.86
CA ARG A 67 7.36 -8.51 4.11
C ARG A 67 6.35 -9.13 5.08
N GLY A 68 5.14 -8.58 5.18
CA GLY A 68 4.05 -9.16 5.98
C GLY A 68 3.58 -10.52 5.47
N ALA A 69 3.72 -10.79 4.17
CA ALA A 69 3.42 -12.08 3.53
C ALA A 69 4.56 -13.11 3.64
N SER A 70 5.66 -12.76 4.31
CA SER A 70 6.79 -13.67 4.53
C SER A 70 6.87 -14.06 6.00
N THR A 71 7.45 -15.24 6.27
CA THR A 71 7.53 -15.78 7.63
C THR A 71 8.30 -14.84 8.56
N GLY A 72 7.67 -14.50 9.69
CA GLY A 72 8.30 -13.74 10.77
C GLY A 72 9.11 -14.62 11.72
N ASN A 73 9.72 -14.00 12.73
CA ASN A 73 10.47 -14.72 13.76
C ASN A 73 9.59 -15.70 14.57
N GLY A 74 8.28 -15.48 14.60
CA GLY A 74 7.31 -16.37 15.25
C GLY A 74 6.81 -17.52 14.38
N GLY A 75 7.30 -17.68 13.14
CA GLY A 75 6.76 -18.67 12.19
C GLY A 75 5.42 -18.26 11.57
N GLU A 76 4.86 -17.12 11.98
CA GLU A 76 3.56 -16.63 11.54
C GLU A 76 3.67 -15.76 10.28
N LEU A 77 2.59 -15.75 9.51
CA LEU A 77 2.36 -14.88 8.37
C LEU A 77 1.35 -13.81 8.78
N LEU A 78 1.73 -12.54 8.71
CA LEU A 78 0.80 -11.44 9.02
C LEU A 78 -0.21 -11.27 7.87
N VAL A 79 0.26 -11.40 6.63
CA VAL A 79 -0.57 -11.47 5.44
C VAL A 79 -0.67 -12.92 5.03
N GLU A 80 -1.71 -13.59 5.49
CA GLU A 80 -1.97 -15.00 5.20
C GLU A 80 -2.40 -15.20 3.74
N GLY A 81 -2.14 -16.39 3.19
CA GLY A 81 -2.65 -16.84 1.88
C GLY A 81 -4.17 -17.12 1.86
N ASN A 82 -4.94 -16.40 2.67
CA ASN A 82 -6.40 -16.47 2.71
C ASN A 82 -7.02 -15.42 1.75
N GLY A 83 -8.35 -15.40 1.61
CA GLY A 83 -9.03 -14.45 0.72
C GLY A 83 -8.77 -12.97 1.05
N TYR A 84 -8.63 -12.62 2.34
CA TYR A 84 -8.41 -11.25 2.79
C TYR A 84 -6.98 -10.77 2.52
N GLY A 85 -5.97 -11.58 2.84
CA GLY A 85 -4.57 -11.26 2.58
C GLY A 85 -4.27 -11.21 1.08
N THR A 86 -4.84 -12.16 0.32
CA THR A 86 -4.74 -12.16 -1.15
C THR A 86 -5.38 -10.90 -1.75
N PHE A 87 -6.54 -10.47 -1.25
CA PHE A 87 -7.19 -9.25 -1.72
C PHE A 87 -6.39 -7.99 -1.36
N LEU A 88 -5.84 -7.91 -0.14
CA LEU A 88 -4.99 -6.78 0.25
C LEU A 88 -3.80 -6.64 -0.72
N LEU A 89 -3.11 -7.75 -0.99
CA LEU A 89 -1.92 -7.76 -1.83
C LEU A 89 -2.26 -7.53 -3.31
N LEU A 90 -3.08 -8.39 -3.92
CA LEU A 90 -3.38 -8.30 -5.35
C LEU A 90 -4.29 -7.11 -5.68
N GLY A 91 -5.33 -6.87 -4.89
CA GLY A 91 -6.21 -5.72 -5.05
C GLY A 91 -5.47 -4.39 -4.86
N GLY A 92 -4.58 -4.33 -3.87
CA GLY A 92 -3.71 -3.16 -3.67
C GLY A 92 -2.76 -2.91 -4.83
N ILE A 93 -2.13 -3.96 -5.38
CA ILE A 93 -1.27 -3.85 -6.59
C ILE A 93 -2.08 -3.34 -7.78
N VAL A 94 -3.25 -3.92 -8.05
CA VAL A 94 -4.13 -3.49 -9.15
C VAL A 94 -4.50 -2.01 -8.99
N TRP A 95 -4.86 -1.58 -7.78
CA TRP A 95 -5.13 -0.18 -7.50
C TRP A 95 -3.93 0.73 -7.77
N LEU A 96 -2.73 0.35 -7.30
CA LEU A 96 -1.51 1.11 -7.52
C LEU A 96 -1.18 1.24 -9.02
N LEU A 97 -1.41 0.19 -9.82
CA LEU A 97 -1.24 0.26 -11.28
C LEU A 97 -2.22 1.23 -11.94
N ILE A 98 -3.51 1.18 -11.54
CA ILE A 98 -4.53 2.12 -12.03
C ILE A 98 -4.17 3.56 -11.64
N ALA A 99 -3.76 3.79 -10.39
CA ALA A 99 -3.38 5.10 -9.89
C ALA A 99 -2.09 5.62 -10.56
N SER A 100 -1.13 4.75 -10.85
CA SER A 100 0.08 5.09 -11.61
C SER A 100 -0.25 5.54 -13.03
N ALA A 101 -1.13 4.82 -13.74
CA ALA A 101 -1.54 5.16 -15.11
C ALA A 101 -2.29 6.51 -15.20
N ARG A 102 -2.96 6.92 -14.11
CA ARG A 102 -3.57 8.26 -14.00
C ARG A 102 -2.54 9.36 -13.73
N THR A 103 -1.43 9.01 -13.08
CA THR A 103 -0.36 9.95 -12.75
C THR A 103 0.50 10.25 -13.97
N SER A 104 0.77 9.26 -14.83
CA SER A 104 1.56 9.43 -16.06
C SER A 104 0.91 10.34 -17.12
N LYS A 105 -0.35 10.76 -16.95
CA LYS A 105 -1.01 11.72 -17.84
C LYS A 105 -0.80 13.18 -17.45
N ILE A 106 -0.08 13.43 -16.35
CA ILE A 106 0.13 14.78 -15.78
C ILE A 106 1.54 15.29 -16.09
N ASP A 107 2.48 14.37 -16.31
CA ASP A 107 3.84 14.65 -16.81
C ASP A 107 3.81 14.79 -18.34
#